data_AF-A0A5I0BHS5-F1
#
_entry.id   AF-A0A5I0BHS5-F1
#
_cell.length_a   1.000
_cell.length_b   1.000
_cell.length_c   1.000
_cell.angle_alpha   90.00
_cell.angle_beta   90.00
_cell.angle_gamma   90.00
#
_symmetry.space_group_name_H-M   'P 1'
#
loop_
_entity.id
_entity.type
_entity.pdbx_description
1 polymer ?
#
loop_
_entity_poly.entity_id
_entity_poly.type
_entity_poly.pdbx_seq_one_letter_code
_entity_poly.pdbx_strand_id
1 'polypeptide(L)' 'MRTPITKDEVDILITDLDMLGDQQLVGIEAYEAMRLLEMRRQTSLLEAIKQLLERKEKVKAE' A
#
# COMPACT_ATOMS: atom_id res chain seq x y z
N MET A 1 18.09 10.04 3.02
CA MET A 1 18.48 8.77 3.66
C MET A 1 17.32 7.81 3.53
N ARG A 2 17.55 6.54 3.22
CA ARG A 2 16.47 5.55 3.13
C ARG A 2 15.92 5.32 4.53
N THR A 3 14.62 5.49 4.72
CA THR A 3 13.95 5.15 5.98
C THR A 3 14.19 3.66 6.27
N PRO A 4 14.59 3.28 7.50
CA PRO A 4 14.68 1.87 7.86
C PRO A 4 13.34 1.17 7.69
N ILE A 5 13.36 -0.10 7.30
CA ILE A 5 12.17 -0.94 7.31
C ILE A 5 11.80 -1.19 8.78
N THR A 6 10.55 -0.90 9.12
CA THR A 6 9.99 -1.08 10.45
C THR A 6 9.53 -2.52 10.65
N LYS A 7 9.39 -2.94 11.90
CA LYS A 7 8.87 -4.28 12.22
C LYS A 7 7.44 -4.44 11.71
N ASP A 8 6.61 -3.42 11.87
CA ASP A 8 5.21 -3.44 11.43
C ASP A 8 5.09 -3.67 9.91
N GLU A 9 5.97 -3.05 9.12
CA GLU A 9 6.02 -3.29 7.66
C GLU A 9 6.36 -4.74 7.32
N VAL A 10 7.25 -5.38 8.10
CA VAL A 10 7.59 -6.79 7.91
C VAL A 10 6.43 -7.69 8.31
N ASP A 11 5.74 -7.40 9.41
CA ASP A 11 4.62 -8.21 9.89
C ASP A 11 3.44 -8.17 8.89
N ILE A 12 3.17 -7.01 8.28
CA ILE A 12 2.19 -6.86 7.20
C ILE A 12 2.61 -7.69 5.98
N LEU A 13 3.88 -7.61 5.57
CA LEU A 13 4.39 -8.35 4.43
C LEU A 13 4.27 -9.88 4.61
N ILE A 14 4.58 -10.38 5.81
CA ILE A 14 4.44 -11.81 6.14
C ILE A 14 2.97 -12.23 6.01
N THR A 15 2.06 -11.44 6.57
CA THR A 15 0.61 -11.71 6.49
C THR A 15 0.13 -11.78 5.03
N ASP A 16 0.55 -10.83 4.19
CA ASP A 16 0.21 -10.81 2.76
C ASP A 16 0.76 -12.05 2.03
N LEU A 17 2.00 -12.46 2.34
CA LEU A 17 2.63 -13.65 1.75
C LEU A 17 1.93 -14.96 2.16
N ASP A 18 1.55 -15.09 3.43
CA ASP A 18 0.82 -16.26 3.93
C ASP A 18 -0.54 -16.39 3.21
N MET A 19 -1.26 -15.29 3.07
CA MET A 19 -2.54 -15.26 2.34
C MET A 19 -2.39 -15.66 0.87
N LEU A 20 -1.32 -15.22 0.20
CA LEU A 20 -1.05 -15.62 -1.18
C LEU A 20 -0.69 -17.10 -1.28
N GLY A 21 0.10 -17.60 -0.32
CA GLY A 21 0.44 -19.02 -0.20
C GLY A 21 -0.79 -19.91 -0.03
N ASP A 22 -1.76 -19.50 0.81
CA ASP A 22 -3.04 -20.20 1.01
C ASP A 22 -3.86 -20.30 -0.30
N GLN A 23 -3.72 -19.33 -1.20
CA GLN A 23 -4.34 -19.34 -2.53
C GLN A 23 -3.51 -20.04 -3.60
N GLN A 24 -2.42 -20.71 -3.21
CA GLN A 24 -1.45 -21.36 -4.10
C GLN A 24 -0.74 -20.42 -5.07
N LEU A 25 -0.77 -19.10 -4.82
CA LEU A 25 0.01 -18.13 -5.57
C LEU A 25 1.43 -18.15 -5.03
N VAL A 26 2.37 -18.70 -5.80
CA VAL A 26 3.76 -18.90 -5.40
C VAL A 26 4.74 -18.40 -6.47
N GLY A 27 5.98 -18.11 -6.07
CA GLY A 27 7.03 -17.68 -7.00
C GLY A 27 6.70 -16.38 -7.74
N ILE A 28 6.68 -16.43 -9.07
CA ILE A 28 6.46 -15.25 -9.93
C ILE A 28 5.05 -14.69 -9.73
N GLU A 29 4.04 -15.57 -9.60
CA GLU A 29 2.63 -15.16 -9.44
C GLU A 29 2.41 -14.42 -8.12
N ALA A 30 3.05 -14.88 -7.03
CA ALA A 30 3.03 -14.20 -5.75
C ALA A 30 3.65 -12.80 -5.83
N TYR A 31 4.78 -12.67 -6.53
CA TYR A 31 5.46 -11.39 -6.71
C TYR A 31 4.61 -10.41 -7.52
N GLU A 32 3.99 -10.86 -8.62
CA GLU A 32 3.10 -10.04 -9.42
C GLU A 32 1.84 -9.63 -8.64
N ALA A 33 1.24 -10.55 -7.90
CA ALA A 33 0.11 -10.27 -7.02
C ALA A 33 0.47 -9.21 -5.97
N MET A 34 1.59 -9.37 -5.26
CA MET A 34 2.06 -8.37 -4.29
C MET A 34 2.33 -7.02 -4.93
N ARG A 35 2.95 -6.99 -6.11
CA ARG A 35 3.19 -5.74 -6.84
C ARG A 35 1.88 -5.03 -7.19
N LEU A 36 0.87 -5.76 -7.66
CA LEU A 36 -0.46 -5.20 -7.95
C LEU A 36 -1.15 -4.69 -6.68
N LEU A 37 -1.06 -5.43 -5.56
CA LEU A 37 -1.61 -5.01 -4.28
C LEU A 37 -0.95 -3.71 -3.78
N GLU A 38 0.36 -3.61 -3.87
CA GLU A 38 1.09 -2.40 -3.48
C GLU A 38 0.70 -1.18 -4.34
N MET A 39 0.58 -1.35 -5.66
CA MET A 39 0.10 -0.29 -6.55
C MET A 39 -1.31 0.19 -6.17
N ARG A 40 -2.19 -0.71 -5.73
CA ARG A 40 -3.53 -0.35 -5.24
C ARG A 40 -3.45 0.44 -3.92
N ARG A 41 -2.63 0.00 -2.97
CA ARG A 41 -2.41 0.72 -1.69
C ARG A 41 -1.91 2.14 -1.95
N GLN A 42 -0.91 2.29 -2.82
CA GLN A 42 -0.35 3.60 -3.20
C GLN A 42 -1.39 4.49 -3.88
N THR A 43 -2.20 3.93 -4.79
CA THR A 43 -3.29 4.67 -5.45
C THR A 43 -4.29 5.21 -4.42
N SER A 44 -4.75 4.38 -3.49
CA SER A 44 -5.68 4.80 -2.44
C SER A 44 -5.08 5.87 -1.51
N LEU A 45 -3.79 5.77 -1.19
CA LEU A 45 -3.09 6.80 -0.41
C LEU A 45 -3.07 8.14 -1.16
N LEU A 46 -2.76 8.13 -2.45
CA LEU A 46 -2.76 9.32 -3.30
C LEU A 46 -4.15 9.96 -3.42
N GLU A 47 -5.20 9.15 -3.56
CA GLU A 47 -6.58 9.63 -3.56
C GLU A 47 -6.96 10.30 -2.23
N ALA A 48 -6.59 9.69 -1.10
CA ALA A 48 -6.82 10.28 0.21
C ALA A 48 -6.08 11.61 0.38
N ILE A 49 -4.81 11.68 -0.05
CA ILE A 49 -4.02 12.93 -0.05
C ILE A 49 -4.71 13.99 -0.93
N LYS A 50 -5.14 13.63 -2.14
CA LYS A 50 -5.86 14.53 -3.04
C LYS A 50 -7.11 15.11 -2.38
N GLN A 51 -7.94 14.27 -1.76
CA GLN A 51 -9.15 14.73 -1.07
C GLN A 51 -8.82 15.67 0.11
N LEU A 52 -7.76 15.40 0.87
CA LEU A 52 -7.32 16.26 1.97
C LEU A 52 -6.82 17.62 1.48
N LEU A 53 -6.09 17.65 0.36
CA LEU A 53 -5.63 18.88 -0.26
C LEU A 53 -6.80 19.73 -0.77
N GLU A 54 -7.74 19.12 -1.48
CA GLU A 54 -8.94 19.81 -1.97
C GLU A 54 -9.78 20.40 -0.83
N ARG A 55 -9.93 19.67 0.28
CA ARG A 55 -10.62 20.20 1.48
C ARG A 55 -9.86 21.37 2.10
N LYS A 56 -8.54 21.28 2.19
CA LYS A 56 -7.69 22.35 2.75
C LYS A 56 -7.71 23.61 1.89
N GLU A 57 -7.77 23.47 0.56
CA GLU A 57 -7.89 24.60 -0.36
C GLU A 57 -9.25 25.29 -0.22
N LYS A 58 -10.35 24.53 -0.09
CA LYS A 58 -11.68 25.09 0.16
C LYS A 58 -11.74 25.90 1.47
N VAL A 59 -11.18 25.36 2.55
CA VAL A 59 -11.13 26.06 3.86
C VAL A 59 -10.29 27.35 3.84
N LYS A 60 -9.33 27.49 2.91
CA LYS A 60 -8.52 28.72 2.78
C LYS A 60 -9.15 29.79 1.88
N ALA A 61 -10.14 29.42 1.06
CA ALA A 61 -10.81 30.33 0.15
C ALA A 61 -12.06 30.98 0.76
N GLU A 62 -12.52 30.48 1.91
CA GLU A 62 -13.57 31.03 2.78
C GLU A 62 -12.96 31.92 3.87
#